data_AF-A0A7C5PMJ5-F1
#
_entry.id   AF-A0A7C5PMJ5-F1
#
_cell.length_a   1.000
_cell.length_b   1.000
_cell.length_c   1.000
_cell.angle_alpha   90.00
_cell.angle_beta   90.00
_cell.angle_gamma   90.00
#
_symmetry.space_group_name_H-M   'P 1'
#
loop_
_entity.id
_entity.type
_entity.pdbx_description
1 polymer ?
#
loop_
_entity_poly.entity_id
_entity_poly.type
_entity_poly.pdbx_seq_one_letter_code
_entity_poly.pdbx_strand_id
1 'polypeptide(L)'
;MKLIFLIFLILNLNFQMELDVAFMDGFKISKEEAKAIEEKLKENPDDLVLRVKIIGYYSILRFKDEKAKEEYQKNVLWIIKNKPDLEAKNISIFKLDPLIDKDAYNEGKNLWLENLEKFKDNINVLANAADYFLIYEKELSEKFYKRLQELEPKNPQWYEKLGFLYKLDLRKLKDNEKKKELAKRSLEEFEKAYKLETEAEKSYTLIDLAEVAFEAGEFGEAKEFAKELLEKSKKNEKKWYYGNSIHYGNIVLGKIALAENKIKDAKKYLLEAGKTPGSPQLNSFGPDFSLAEELLKKGEKKAVLEYLKLCEKFWKSGQEKLKDWQVLIKGGRMPDFRKKY
;
A
#
# COMPACT_ATOMS: atom_id res chain seq x y z
N MET A 1 -33.79 2.16 21.08
CA MET A 1 -32.31 2.29 21.02
C MET A 1 -31.69 1.57 19.81
N LYS A 2 -31.94 0.27 19.59
CA LYS A 2 -31.37 -0.49 18.44
C LYS A 2 -31.78 0.04 17.04
N LEU A 3 -33.01 0.50 16.86
CA LEU A 3 -33.49 1.02 15.56
C LEU A 3 -32.86 2.39 15.21
N ILE A 4 -32.71 3.27 16.20
CA ILE A 4 -32.05 4.59 16.02
C ILE A 4 -30.57 4.40 15.70
N PHE A 5 -29.90 3.47 16.39
CA PHE A 5 -28.51 3.11 16.10
C PHE A 5 -28.34 2.52 14.70
N LEU A 6 -29.26 1.67 14.24
CA LEU A 6 -29.24 1.11 12.90
C LEU A 6 -29.47 2.17 11.81
N ILE A 7 -30.41 3.10 12.02
CA ILE A 7 -30.65 4.22 11.08
C ILE A 7 -29.42 5.14 11.01
N PHE A 8 -28.80 5.45 12.15
CA PHE A 8 -27.56 6.25 12.20
C PHE A 8 -26.41 5.55 11.46
N LEU A 9 -26.26 4.23 11.62
CA LEU A 9 -25.25 3.45 10.92
C LEU A 9 -25.46 3.47 9.40
N ILE A 10 -26.71 3.30 8.94
CA ILE A 10 -27.06 3.32 7.51
C ILE A 10 -26.84 4.71 6.90
N LEU A 11 -27.22 5.78 7.62
CA LEU A 11 -27.02 7.15 7.16
C LEU A 11 -25.53 7.50 7.03
N ASN A 12 -24.70 7.10 8.01
CA ASN A 12 -23.26 7.31 7.93
C ASN A 12 -22.60 6.52 6.79
N LEU A 13 -23.01 5.26 6.57
CA LEU A 13 -22.52 4.45 5.45
C LEU A 13 -22.88 5.06 4.09
N ASN A 14 -24.10 5.58 3.95
CA ASN A 14 -24.52 6.26 2.72
C ASN A 14 -23.73 7.55 2.46
N PHE A 15 -23.46 8.33 3.52
CA PHE A 15 -22.66 9.54 3.41
C PHE A 15 -21.21 9.25 3.06
N GLN A 16 -20.60 8.21 3.63
CA GLN A 16 -19.25 7.79 3.25
C GLN A 16 -19.16 7.38 1.78
N MET A 17 -20.14 6.61 1.32
CA MET A 17 -20.23 6.18 -0.08
C MET A 17 -20.37 7.39 -1.01
N GLU A 18 -21.12 8.40 -0.61
CA GLU A 18 -21.26 9.65 -1.36
C GLU A 18 -19.91 10.39 -1.51
N LEU A 19 -19.10 10.45 -0.46
CA LEU A 19 -17.77 11.08 -0.54
C LEU A 19 -16.79 10.29 -1.40
N ASP A 20 -16.78 8.95 -1.27
CA ASP A 20 -15.98 8.08 -2.12
C ASP A 20 -16.36 8.27 -3.60
N VAL A 21 -17.67 8.32 -3.91
CA VAL A 21 -18.17 8.59 -5.27
C VAL A 21 -17.78 10.00 -5.73
N ALA A 22 -17.93 11.01 -4.88
CA ALA A 22 -17.58 12.39 -5.21
C ALA A 22 -16.09 12.52 -5.58
N PHE A 23 -15.20 11.91 -4.78
CA PHE A 23 -13.76 11.87 -5.07
C PHE A 23 -13.50 11.20 -6.42
N MET A 24 -14.13 10.04 -6.67
CA MET A 24 -13.95 9.27 -7.89
C MET A 24 -14.52 9.97 -9.13
N ASP A 25 -15.59 10.73 -8.99
CA ASP A 25 -16.15 11.55 -10.06
C ASP A 25 -15.30 12.79 -10.34
N GLY A 26 -14.53 13.27 -9.36
CA GLY A 26 -13.53 14.32 -9.55
C GLY A 26 -12.55 13.99 -10.68
N PHE A 27 -12.15 12.73 -10.86
CA PHE A 27 -11.27 12.33 -11.96
C PHE A 27 -11.90 12.47 -13.35
N LYS A 28 -13.22 12.67 -13.44
CA LYS A 28 -13.99 12.66 -14.70
C LYS A 28 -14.48 14.03 -15.13
N ILE A 29 -14.48 15.03 -14.23
CA ILE A 29 -15.03 16.35 -14.54
C ILE A 29 -14.13 17.17 -15.46
N SER A 30 -14.74 18.06 -16.24
CA SER A 30 -14.05 19.02 -17.10
C SER A 30 -13.46 20.19 -16.31
N LYS A 31 -12.63 20.99 -16.97
CA LYS A 31 -12.09 22.23 -16.40
C LYS A 31 -13.20 23.26 -16.13
N GLU A 32 -14.21 23.31 -16.98
CA GLU A 32 -15.36 24.20 -16.85
C GLU A 32 -16.22 23.80 -15.64
N GLU A 33 -16.43 22.50 -15.44
CA GLU A 33 -17.12 21.97 -14.26
C GLU A 33 -16.33 22.23 -12.98
N ALA A 34 -15.00 22.05 -13.00
CA ALA A 34 -14.13 22.37 -11.87
C ALA A 34 -14.24 23.85 -11.47
N LYS A 35 -14.20 24.78 -12.44
CA LYS A 35 -14.41 26.21 -12.18
C LYS A 35 -15.79 26.51 -11.60
N ALA A 36 -16.84 25.86 -12.10
CA ALA A 36 -18.18 26.02 -11.55
C ALA A 36 -18.26 25.53 -10.09
N ILE A 37 -17.55 24.45 -9.75
CA ILE A 37 -17.42 23.98 -8.37
C ILE A 37 -16.66 25.00 -7.50
N GLU A 38 -15.58 25.59 -8.01
CA GLU A 38 -14.82 26.62 -7.31
C GLU A 38 -15.67 27.85 -6.96
N GLU A 39 -16.49 28.34 -7.90
CA GLU A 39 -17.41 29.45 -7.62
C GLU A 39 -18.44 29.06 -6.55
N LYS A 40 -19.02 27.86 -6.62
CA LYS A 40 -19.93 27.35 -5.58
C LYS A 40 -19.26 27.24 -4.22
N LEU A 41 -17.99 26.87 -4.16
CA LEU A 41 -17.22 26.80 -2.92
C LEU A 41 -16.87 28.18 -2.34
N LYS A 42 -16.92 29.26 -3.14
CA LYS A 42 -16.84 30.62 -2.60
C LYS A 42 -18.14 31.03 -1.90
N GLU A 43 -19.28 30.60 -2.44
CA GLU A 43 -20.60 30.88 -1.86
C GLU A 43 -20.89 29.99 -0.64
N ASN A 44 -20.52 28.70 -0.73
CA ASN A 44 -20.68 27.72 0.33
C ASN A 44 -19.34 27.00 0.60
N PRO A 45 -18.44 27.60 1.39
CA PRO A 45 -17.13 27.02 1.67
C PRO A 45 -17.20 25.75 2.52
N ASP A 46 -18.34 25.38 3.10
CA ASP A 46 -18.45 24.20 3.96
C ASP A 46 -19.00 22.97 3.22
N ASP A 47 -19.24 23.07 1.90
CA ASP A 47 -19.72 21.96 1.07
C ASP A 47 -18.64 20.87 0.91
N LEU A 48 -18.72 19.87 1.79
CA LEU A 48 -17.74 18.78 1.85
C LEU A 48 -17.75 17.93 0.58
N VAL A 49 -18.91 17.67 -0.02
CA VAL A 49 -19.02 16.85 -1.24
C VAL A 49 -18.30 17.53 -2.39
N LEU A 50 -18.52 18.83 -2.57
CA LEU A 50 -17.82 19.63 -3.59
C LEU A 50 -16.31 19.73 -3.32
N ARG A 51 -15.90 19.88 -2.05
CA ARG A 51 -14.47 19.86 -1.68
C ARG A 51 -13.80 18.53 -2.00
N VAL A 52 -14.43 17.41 -1.64
CA VAL A 52 -13.89 16.08 -1.94
C VAL A 52 -13.84 15.84 -3.46
N LYS A 53 -14.85 16.29 -4.20
CA LYS A 53 -14.87 16.22 -5.66
C LYS A 53 -13.76 17.03 -6.33
N ILE A 54 -13.53 18.27 -5.89
CA ILE A 54 -12.46 19.12 -6.46
C ILE A 54 -11.06 18.60 -6.10
N ILE A 55 -10.89 18.00 -4.91
CA ILE A 55 -9.65 17.28 -4.56
C ILE A 55 -9.40 16.12 -5.54
N GLY A 56 -10.44 15.34 -5.86
CA GLY A 56 -10.37 14.27 -6.86
C GLY A 56 -9.87 14.78 -8.22
N TYR A 57 -10.44 15.89 -8.71
CA TYR A 57 -10.04 16.54 -9.97
C TYR A 57 -8.56 16.96 -9.97
N TYR A 58 -8.10 17.62 -8.91
CA TYR A 58 -6.73 18.11 -8.83
C TYR A 58 -5.68 17.06 -8.44
N SER A 59 -6.11 15.88 -7.96
CA SER A 59 -5.22 14.84 -7.42
C SER A 59 -4.12 14.36 -8.40
N ILE A 60 -4.39 14.38 -9.70
CA ILE A 60 -3.42 14.04 -10.76
C ILE A 60 -2.82 15.29 -11.41
N LEU A 61 -3.62 16.34 -11.56
CA LEU A 61 -3.19 17.59 -12.22
C LEU A 61 -2.11 18.33 -11.42
N ARG A 62 -2.12 18.22 -10.10
CA ARG A 62 -1.13 18.85 -9.21
C ARG A 62 0.33 18.49 -9.53
N PHE A 63 0.58 17.37 -10.20
CA PHE A 63 1.94 16.97 -10.58
C PHE A 63 2.45 17.66 -11.86
N LYS A 64 1.59 18.43 -12.54
CA LYS A 64 1.87 19.06 -13.84
C LYS A 64 1.60 20.56 -13.88
N ASP A 65 0.77 21.08 -12.99
CA ASP A 65 0.34 22.48 -12.97
C ASP A 65 0.36 23.04 -11.55
N GLU A 66 1.03 24.18 -11.36
CA GLU A 66 1.24 24.76 -10.02
C GLU A 66 -0.07 25.31 -9.43
N LYS A 67 -0.98 25.85 -10.25
CA LYS A 67 -2.28 26.33 -9.76
C LYS A 67 -3.16 25.17 -9.30
N ALA A 68 -3.17 24.07 -10.05
CA ALA A 68 -3.84 22.84 -9.66
C ALA A 68 -3.30 22.29 -8.33
N LYS A 69 -1.99 22.42 -8.12
CA LYS A 69 -1.34 22.04 -6.86
C LYS A 69 -1.77 22.94 -5.71
N GLU A 70 -1.77 24.26 -5.89
CA GLU A 70 -2.26 25.22 -4.89
C GLU A 70 -3.73 24.92 -4.49
N GLU A 71 -4.61 24.69 -5.46
CA GLU A 71 -6.01 24.37 -5.19
C GLU A 71 -6.19 22.99 -4.53
N TYR A 72 -5.37 21.99 -4.89
CA TYR A 72 -5.34 20.71 -4.18
C TYR A 72 -4.96 20.91 -2.71
N GLN A 73 -3.85 21.60 -2.45
CA GLN A 73 -3.33 21.84 -1.11
C GLN A 73 -4.34 22.58 -0.23
N LYS A 74 -4.92 23.67 -0.75
CA LYS A 74 -5.94 24.48 -0.06
C LYS A 74 -7.14 23.65 0.38
N ASN A 75 -7.65 22.77 -0.48
CA ASN A 75 -8.80 21.94 -0.14
C ASN A 75 -8.44 20.83 0.86
N VAL A 76 -7.28 20.19 0.72
CA VAL A 76 -6.81 19.19 1.69
C VAL A 76 -6.59 19.80 3.08
N LEU A 77 -5.91 20.95 3.16
CA LEU A 77 -5.69 21.67 4.41
C LEU A 77 -7.01 22.08 5.08
N TRP A 78 -8.00 22.50 4.28
CA TRP A 78 -9.33 22.79 4.79
C TRP A 78 -9.97 21.56 5.43
N ILE A 79 -9.88 20.37 4.82
CA ILE A 79 -10.45 19.14 5.40
C ILE A 79 -9.72 18.77 6.69
N ILE A 80 -8.39 18.82 6.73
CA ILE A 80 -7.60 18.56 7.96
C ILE A 80 -8.06 19.49 9.08
N LYS A 81 -8.23 20.78 8.80
CA LYS A 81 -8.62 21.77 9.80
C LYS A 81 -10.06 21.61 10.29
N ASN A 82 -11.01 21.35 9.39
CA ASN A 82 -12.44 21.49 9.70
C ASN A 82 -13.16 20.15 9.89
N LYS A 83 -12.63 19.06 9.33
CA LYS A 83 -13.22 17.71 9.34
C LYS A 83 -12.14 16.65 9.65
N PRO A 84 -11.37 16.77 10.75
CA PRO A 84 -10.25 15.86 11.04
C PRO A 84 -10.70 14.43 11.38
N ASP A 85 -11.94 14.25 11.84
CA ASP A 85 -12.53 12.97 12.22
C ASP A 85 -13.31 12.30 11.08
N LEU A 86 -13.25 12.88 9.87
CA LEU A 86 -13.90 12.31 8.70
C LEU A 86 -13.34 10.92 8.42
N GLU A 87 -14.22 9.93 8.30
CA GLU A 87 -13.83 8.60 7.89
C GLU A 87 -13.43 8.65 6.41
N ALA A 88 -12.22 8.21 6.07
CA ALA A 88 -11.70 8.32 4.70
C ALA A 88 -10.93 7.05 4.33
N LYS A 89 -11.58 5.90 4.46
CA LYS A 89 -10.92 4.60 4.36
C LYS A 89 -10.29 4.31 2.99
N ASN A 90 -10.85 4.87 1.91
CA ASN A 90 -10.49 4.48 0.54
C ASN A 90 -10.00 5.63 -0.35
N ILE A 91 -9.93 6.85 0.16
CA ILE A 91 -9.68 8.05 -0.64
C ILE A 91 -8.58 8.92 -0.05
N SER A 92 -7.76 9.52 -0.93
CA SER A 92 -6.60 10.32 -0.54
C SER A 92 -6.95 11.79 -0.29
N ILE A 93 -7.91 12.05 0.60
CA ILE A 93 -8.41 13.41 0.87
C ILE A 93 -7.58 14.18 1.92
N PHE A 94 -6.71 13.49 2.66
CA PHE A 94 -5.80 14.09 3.63
C PHE A 94 -4.35 14.16 3.15
N LYS A 95 -4.06 13.67 1.93
CA LYS A 95 -2.69 13.36 1.51
C LYS A 95 -1.94 14.57 0.96
N LEU A 96 -0.90 15.00 1.66
CA LEU A 96 0.13 15.92 1.16
C LEU A 96 1.48 15.19 1.16
N ASP A 97 2.33 15.48 0.17
CA ASP A 97 3.65 14.86 0.05
C ASP A 97 4.73 15.93 0.21
N PRO A 98 5.57 15.92 1.27
CA PRO A 98 6.57 16.95 1.52
C PRO A 98 7.59 17.11 0.40
N LEU A 99 7.78 16.12 -0.49
CA LEU A 99 8.67 16.25 -1.64
C LEU A 99 8.15 17.25 -2.69
N ILE A 100 6.84 17.47 -2.76
CA ILE A 100 6.21 18.39 -3.72
C ILE A 100 5.36 19.48 -3.05
N ASP A 101 4.78 19.19 -1.89
CA ASP A 101 3.85 20.02 -1.12
C ASP A 101 4.50 20.66 0.12
N LYS A 102 5.83 20.67 0.21
CA LYS A 102 6.65 21.08 1.37
C LYS A 102 5.96 21.97 2.42
N ASP A 103 5.62 23.22 2.09
CA ASP A 103 5.07 24.17 3.06
C ASP A 103 3.65 23.81 3.50
N ALA A 104 2.80 23.39 2.56
CA ALA A 104 1.47 22.86 2.86
C ALA A 104 1.55 21.58 3.70
N TYR A 105 2.55 20.73 3.50
CA TYR A 105 2.76 19.55 4.36
C TYR A 105 3.06 19.96 5.80
N ASN A 106 3.93 20.95 6.00
CA ASN A 106 4.24 21.44 7.35
C ASN A 106 3.03 22.11 8.01
N GLU A 107 2.22 22.84 7.26
CA GLU A 107 0.95 23.38 7.76
C GLU A 107 -0.02 22.25 8.17
N GLY A 108 -0.18 21.23 7.32
CA GLY A 108 -1.01 20.07 7.61
C GLY A 108 -0.53 19.29 8.84
N LYS A 109 0.79 19.12 9.00
CA LYS A 109 1.39 18.53 10.21
C LYS A 109 1.00 19.30 11.46
N ASN A 110 1.12 20.63 11.45
CA ASN A 110 0.76 21.47 12.60
C ASN A 110 -0.74 21.34 12.93
N LEU A 111 -1.60 21.40 11.92
CA LEU A 111 -3.04 21.21 12.10
C LEU A 111 -3.38 19.84 12.70
N TRP A 112 -2.72 18.77 12.26
CA TRP A 112 -2.92 17.44 12.86
C TRP A 112 -2.49 17.40 14.33
N LEU A 113 -1.35 17.99 14.68
CA LEU A 113 -0.88 18.05 16.06
C LEU A 113 -1.85 18.85 16.95
N GLU A 114 -2.37 19.98 16.46
CA GLU A 114 -3.40 20.76 17.16
C GLU A 114 -4.70 19.96 17.34
N ASN A 115 -5.16 19.27 16.29
CA ASN A 115 -6.35 18.43 16.34
C ASN A 115 -6.20 17.27 17.34
N LEU A 116 -5.01 16.68 17.44
CA LEU A 116 -4.73 15.59 18.39
C LEU A 116 -4.74 16.07 19.86
N GLU A 117 -4.39 17.33 20.11
CA GLU A 117 -4.57 17.92 21.44
C GLU A 117 -6.04 18.23 21.75
N LYS A 118 -6.82 18.62 20.74
CA LYS A 118 -8.25 18.96 20.90
C LYS A 118 -9.16 17.73 21.00
N PHE A 119 -8.90 16.71 20.20
CA PHE A 119 -9.71 15.49 20.05
C PHE A 119 -8.94 14.27 20.54
N LYS A 120 -8.46 14.35 21.78
CA LYS A 120 -7.70 13.25 22.42
C LYS A 120 -8.49 11.95 22.32
N ASP A 121 -7.82 10.90 21.85
CA ASP A 121 -8.37 9.56 21.69
C ASP A 121 -9.55 9.41 20.72
N ASN A 122 -9.86 10.42 19.91
CA ASN A 122 -10.77 10.21 18.78
C ASN A 122 -10.11 9.28 17.76
N ILE A 123 -10.72 8.11 17.55
CA ILE A 123 -10.19 7.04 16.69
C ILE A 123 -9.92 7.52 15.26
N ASN A 124 -10.86 8.28 14.67
CA ASN A 124 -10.71 8.74 13.29
C ASN A 124 -9.60 9.80 13.17
N VAL A 125 -9.53 10.75 14.12
CA VAL A 125 -8.47 11.77 14.13
C VAL A 125 -7.09 11.11 14.27
N LEU A 126 -6.96 10.14 15.19
CA LEU A 126 -5.74 9.38 15.36
C LEU A 126 -5.35 8.60 14.10
N ALA A 127 -6.31 7.89 13.49
CA ALA A 127 -6.06 7.08 12.31
C ALA A 127 -5.66 7.95 11.10
N ASN A 128 -6.37 9.04 10.85
CA ASN A 128 -6.08 9.96 9.76
C ASN A 128 -4.70 10.64 9.94
N ALA A 129 -4.36 11.05 11.17
CA ALA A 129 -3.04 11.59 11.48
C ALA A 129 -1.93 10.53 11.31
N ALA A 130 -2.15 9.30 11.80
CA ALA A 130 -1.19 8.20 11.65
C ALA A 130 -0.90 7.90 10.17
N ASP A 131 -1.94 7.87 9.33
CA ASP A 131 -1.82 7.70 7.88
C ASP A 131 -1.09 8.88 7.20
N TYR A 132 -1.33 10.13 7.64
CA TYR A 132 -0.62 11.32 7.15
C TYR A 132 0.90 11.25 7.42
N PHE A 133 1.27 10.73 8.59
CA PHE A 133 2.66 10.63 9.04
C PHE A 133 3.39 9.37 8.57
N LEU A 134 2.69 8.40 7.99
CA LEU A 134 3.16 7.04 7.67
C LEU A 134 4.52 6.99 6.96
N ILE A 135 4.79 7.90 6.01
CA ILE A 135 5.99 7.83 5.17
C ILE A 135 7.16 8.65 5.73
N TYR A 136 6.86 9.85 6.24
CA TYR A 136 7.86 10.89 6.49
C TYR A 136 8.07 11.18 7.98
N GLU A 137 7.16 10.77 8.86
CA GLU A 137 7.16 11.06 10.30
C GLU A 137 6.83 9.78 11.07
N LYS A 138 7.62 8.73 10.84
CA LYS A 138 7.27 7.36 11.24
C LYS A 138 7.13 7.16 12.73
N GLU A 139 7.93 7.86 13.52
CA GLU A 139 7.86 7.80 14.98
C GLU A 139 6.52 8.33 15.50
N LEU A 140 5.96 9.37 14.85
CA LEU A 140 4.61 9.87 15.14
C LEU A 140 3.56 8.85 14.70
N SER A 141 3.67 8.32 13.48
CA SER A 141 2.77 7.28 12.97
C SER A 141 2.74 6.05 13.88
N GLU A 142 3.91 5.55 14.30
CA GLU A 142 4.05 4.43 15.23
C GLU A 142 3.36 4.70 16.56
N LYS A 143 3.60 5.89 17.14
CA LYS A 143 2.96 6.31 18.40
C LYS A 143 1.43 6.27 18.30
N PHE A 144 0.87 6.78 17.21
CA PHE A 144 -0.59 6.84 17.04
C PHE A 144 -1.21 5.49 16.74
N TYR A 145 -0.56 4.62 15.94
CA TYR A 145 -1.05 3.25 15.76
C TYR A 145 -1.02 2.44 17.05
N LYS A 146 0.01 2.57 17.87
CA LYS A 146 0.04 1.94 19.20
C LYS A 146 -1.10 2.44 20.09
N ARG A 147 -1.39 3.75 20.07
CA ARG A 147 -2.54 4.30 20.80
C ARG A 147 -3.87 3.74 20.27
N LEU A 148 -4.02 3.58 18.96
CA LEU A 148 -5.21 2.95 18.36
C LEU A 148 -5.38 1.49 18.77
N GLN A 149 -4.29 0.72 18.89
CA GLN A 149 -4.32 -0.65 19.40
C GLN A 149 -4.77 -0.72 20.87
N GLU A 150 -4.35 0.24 21.71
CA GLU A 150 -4.81 0.33 23.09
C GLU A 150 -6.32 0.64 23.18
N LEU A 151 -6.81 1.52 22.30
CA LEU A 151 -8.20 1.96 22.29
C LEU A 151 -9.15 0.92 21.66
N GLU A 152 -8.70 0.23 20.61
CA GLU A 152 -9.48 -0.79 19.89
C GLU A 152 -8.67 -2.10 19.72
N PRO A 153 -8.38 -2.84 20.81
CA PRO A 153 -7.49 -3.99 20.76
C PRO A 153 -7.99 -5.17 19.92
N LYS A 154 -9.27 -5.16 19.53
CA LYS A 154 -9.91 -6.18 18.69
C LYS A 154 -10.02 -5.77 17.22
N ASN A 155 -9.59 -4.56 16.86
CA ASN A 155 -9.61 -4.10 15.48
C ASN A 155 -8.33 -4.54 14.76
N PRO A 156 -8.39 -5.49 13.80
CA PRO A 156 -7.19 -5.99 13.11
C PRO A 156 -6.45 -4.90 12.33
N GLN A 157 -7.16 -3.86 11.86
CA GLN A 157 -6.62 -2.81 11.00
C GLN A 157 -5.43 -2.09 11.64
N TRP A 158 -5.44 -1.88 12.96
CA TRP A 158 -4.36 -1.16 13.64
C TRP A 158 -3.08 -1.97 13.71
N TYR A 159 -3.19 -3.29 13.84
CA TYR A 159 -2.06 -4.22 13.78
C TYR A 159 -1.52 -4.34 12.35
N GLU A 160 -2.41 -4.45 11.35
CA GLU A 160 -2.01 -4.47 9.93
C GLU A 160 -1.22 -3.20 9.55
N LYS A 161 -1.76 -2.02 9.91
CA LYS A 161 -1.12 -0.73 9.61
C LYS A 161 0.23 -0.56 10.30
N LEU A 162 0.36 -0.98 11.56
CA LEU A 162 1.62 -0.93 12.29
C LEU A 162 2.65 -1.92 11.73
N GLY A 163 2.23 -3.14 11.38
CA GLY A 163 3.05 -4.13 10.69
C GLY A 163 3.56 -3.58 9.35
N PHE A 164 2.68 -2.93 8.58
CA PHE A 164 3.03 -2.29 7.31
C PHE A 164 4.02 -1.13 7.49
N LEU A 165 3.85 -0.29 8.51
CA LEU A 165 4.80 0.78 8.84
C LEU A 165 6.22 0.23 9.04
N TYR A 166 6.38 -0.84 9.80
CA TYR A 166 7.67 -1.50 9.99
C TYR A 166 8.21 -2.11 8.70
N LYS A 167 7.34 -2.75 7.91
CA LYS A 167 7.71 -3.36 6.62
C LYS A 167 8.27 -2.35 5.61
N LEU A 168 7.75 -1.12 5.58
CA LEU A 168 8.18 -0.09 4.63
C LEU A 168 9.69 0.22 4.71
N ASP A 169 10.29 0.10 5.89
CA ASP A 169 11.71 0.43 6.09
C ASP A 169 12.68 -0.75 5.91
N LEU A 170 12.17 -1.98 5.85
CA LEU A 170 13.00 -3.17 5.64
C LEU A 170 13.87 -3.06 4.38
N ARG A 171 13.35 -2.46 3.31
CA ARG A 171 14.08 -2.29 2.04
C ARG A 171 15.18 -1.23 2.11
N LYS A 172 15.10 -0.28 3.05
CA LYS A 172 16.07 0.81 3.21
C LYS A 172 17.22 0.43 4.16
N LEU A 173 16.97 -0.50 5.09
CA LEU A 173 17.96 -0.95 6.05
C LEU A 173 19.06 -1.79 5.40
N LYS A 174 20.31 -1.34 5.56
CA LYS A 174 21.52 -2.06 5.10
C LYS A 174 22.10 -2.99 6.16
N ASP A 175 21.81 -2.73 7.43
CA ASP A 175 22.25 -3.52 8.57
C ASP A 175 21.32 -4.74 8.71
N ASN A 176 21.87 -5.93 8.53
CA ASN A 176 21.10 -7.17 8.51
C ASN A 176 20.45 -7.49 9.86
N GLU A 177 21.13 -7.21 10.98
CA GLU A 177 20.58 -7.49 12.31
C GLU A 177 19.43 -6.53 12.62
N LYS A 178 19.60 -5.23 12.33
CA LYS A 178 18.50 -4.26 12.48
C LYS A 178 17.33 -4.56 11.56
N LYS A 179 17.61 -5.04 10.33
CA LYS A 179 16.57 -5.44 9.39
C LYS A 179 15.80 -6.65 9.92
N LYS A 180 16.49 -7.66 10.45
CA LYS A 180 15.87 -8.85 11.04
C LYS A 180 15.00 -8.48 12.26
N GLU A 181 15.50 -7.62 13.13
CA GLU A 181 14.76 -7.15 14.31
C GLU A 181 13.49 -6.37 13.91
N LEU A 182 13.59 -5.46 12.94
CA LEU A 182 12.42 -4.75 12.44
C LEU A 182 11.43 -5.69 11.74
N ALA A 183 11.92 -6.72 11.05
CA ALA A 183 11.07 -7.72 10.41
C ALA A 183 10.32 -8.56 11.45
N LYS A 184 10.94 -8.89 12.59
CA LYS A 184 10.26 -9.55 13.71
C LYS A 184 9.14 -8.69 14.29
N ARG A 185 9.40 -7.40 14.53
CA ARG A 185 8.36 -6.46 14.95
C ARG A 185 7.20 -6.39 13.94
N SER A 186 7.51 -6.39 12.64
CA SER A 186 6.50 -6.42 11.58
C SER A 186 5.69 -7.73 11.59
N LEU A 187 6.37 -8.88 11.74
CA LEU A 187 5.75 -10.19 11.84
C LEU A 187 4.77 -10.27 13.01
N GLU A 188 5.18 -9.88 14.22
CA GLU A 188 4.34 -9.90 15.42
C GLU A 188 3.03 -9.12 15.23
N GLU A 189 3.10 -7.97 14.56
CA GLU A 189 1.92 -7.15 14.29
C GLU A 189 0.99 -7.80 13.25
N PHE A 190 1.54 -8.32 12.14
CA PHE A 190 0.73 -9.03 11.16
C PHE A 190 0.11 -10.32 11.72
N GLU A 191 0.78 -11.03 12.63
CA GLU A 191 0.21 -12.21 13.29
C GLU A 191 -0.98 -11.84 14.20
N LYS A 192 -0.90 -10.70 14.90
CA LYS A 192 -2.03 -10.19 15.69
C LYS A 192 -3.20 -9.81 14.79
N ALA A 193 -2.93 -9.12 13.67
CA ALA A 193 -3.95 -8.81 12.66
C ALA A 193 -4.62 -10.09 12.15
N TYR A 194 -3.81 -11.06 11.70
CA TYR A 194 -4.29 -12.34 11.14
C TYR A 194 -5.19 -13.14 12.09
N LYS A 195 -4.95 -13.07 13.41
CA LYS A 195 -5.79 -13.72 14.41
C LYS A 195 -7.18 -13.08 14.56
N LEU A 196 -7.29 -11.78 14.27
CA LEU A 196 -8.50 -10.97 14.46
C LEU A 196 -9.30 -10.77 13.16
N GLU A 197 -8.68 -10.98 12.00
CA GLU A 197 -9.26 -10.78 10.67
C GLU A 197 -10.34 -11.81 10.28
N THR A 198 -11.22 -11.38 9.37
CA THR A 198 -12.11 -12.26 8.62
C THR A 198 -11.34 -13.06 7.56
N GLU A 199 -11.91 -14.16 7.09
CA GLU A 199 -11.24 -15.00 6.06
C GLU A 199 -10.92 -14.25 4.76
N ALA A 200 -11.69 -13.21 4.44
CA ALA A 200 -11.45 -12.38 3.26
C ALA A 200 -10.19 -11.50 3.42
N GLU A 201 -9.98 -10.92 4.61
CA GLU A 201 -8.85 -10.04 4.94
C GLU A 201 -7.55 -10.84 5.07
N LYS A 202 -7.63 -12.02 5.69
CA LYS A 202 -6.51 -12.97 5.87
C LYS A 202 -5.70 -13.26 4.62
N SER A 203 -6.33 -13.21 3.44
CA SER A 203 -5.63 -13.49 2.18
C SER A 203 -4.57 -12.44 1.83
N TYR A 204 -4.75 -11.19 2.24
CA TYR A 204 -3.76 -10.12 2.05
C TYR A 204 -2.65 -10.24 3.09
N THR A 205 -3.03 -10.37 4.35
CA THR A 205 -2.09 -10.49 5.47
C THR A 205 -1.18 -11.71 5.34
N LEU A 206 -1.63 -12.81 4.72
CA LEU A 206 -0.77 -13.95 4.39
C LEU A 206 0.38 -13.63 3.43
N ILE A 207 0.20 -12.68 2.51
CA ILE A 207 1.31 -12.21 1.65
C ILE A 207 2.34 -11.50 2.52
N ASP A 208 1.89 -10.58 3.36
CA ASP A 208 2.76 -9.82 4.24
C ASP A 208 3.49 -10.72 5.24
N LEU A 209 2.77 -11.64 5.92
CA LEU A 209 3.31 -12.64 6.85
C LEU A 209 4.43 -13.47 6.21
N ALA A 210 4.20 -14.03 5.03
CA ALA A 210 5.19 -14.85 4.35
C ALA A 210 6.48 -14.06 4.02
N GLU A 211 6.34 -12.81 3.58
CA GLU A 211 7.48 -11.95 3.27
C GLU A 211 8.24 -11.52 4.53
N VAL A 212 7.56 -11.05 5.57
CA VAL A 212 8.23 -10.54 6.77
C VAL A 212 8.80 -11.66 7.63
N ALA A 213 8.17 -12.84 7.67
CA ALA A 213 8.76 -14.02 8.32
C ALA A 213 10.07 -14.44 7.64
N PHE A 214 10.15 -14.36 6.32
CA PHE A 214 11.39 -14.62 5.60
C PHE A 214 12.49 -13.61 5.99
N GLU A 215 12.16 -12.31 5.99
CA GLU A 215 13.09 -11.24 6.36
C GLU A 215 13.50 -11.31 7.85
N ALA A 216 12.63 -11.83 8.71
CA ALA A 216 12.91 -12.12 10.12
C ALA A 216 13.79 -13.35 10.33
N GLY A 217 14.09 -14.12 9.26
CA GLY A 217 14.84 -15.37 9.32
C GLY A 217 14.04 -16.57 9.84
N GLU A 218 12.74 -16.42 10.03
CA GLU A 218 11.81 -17.47 10.49
C GLU A 218 11.35 -18.30 9.28
N PHE A 219 12.30 -19.02 8.65
CA PHE A 219 12.05 -19.72 7.39
C PHE A 219 10.98 -20.82 7.49
N GLY A 220 10.80 -21.41 8.67
CA GLY A 220 9.74 -22.39 8.92
C GLY A 220 8.36 -21.77 8.73
N GLU A 221 8.08 -20.69 9.47
CA GLU A 221 6.83 -19.94 9.40
C GLU A 221 6.60 -19.34 8.01
N ALA A 222 7.63 -18.71 7.44
CA ALA A 222 7.55 -18.14 6.08
C ALA A 222 7.11 -19.18 5.03
N LYS A 223 7.61 -20.42 5.16
CA LYS A 223 7.23 -21.53 4.28
C LYS A 223 5.80 -21.99 4.50
N GLU A 224 5.33 -22.00 5.74
CA GLU A 224 3.95 -22.36 6.09
C GLU A 224 2.96 -21.31 5.55
N PHE A 225 3.19 -20.03 5.82
CA PHE A 225 2.38 -18.93 5.30
C PHE A 225 2.36 -18.91 3.77
N ALA A 226 3.52 -19.08 3.11
CA ALA A 226 3.59 -19.11 1.66
C ALA A 226 2.82 -20.30 1.05
N LYS A 227 2.86 -21.49 1.69
CA LYS A 227 2.07 -22.64 1.26
C LYS A 227 0.57 -22.42 1.49
N GLU A 228 0.19 -21.91 2.65
CA GLU A 228 -1.21 -21.59 2.95
C GLU A 228 -1.77 -20.58 1.96
N LEU A 229 -1.01 -19.53 1.65
CA LEU A 229 -1.36 -18.55 0.62
C LEU A 229 -1.62 -19.21 -0.73
N LEU A 230 -0.73 -20.09 -1.19
CA LEU A 230 -0.89 -20.80 -2.46
C LEU A 230 -2.10 -21.76 -2.44
N GLU A 231 -2.32 -22.50 -1.36
CA GLU A 231 -3.47 -23.40 -1.25
C GLU A 231 -4.81 -22.64 -1.22
N LYS A 232 -4.90 -21.55 -0.44
CA LYS A 232 -6.09 -20.70 -0.41
C LYS A 232 -6.35 -20.03 -1.75
N SER A 233 -5.29 -19.65 -2.48
CA SER A 233 -5.43 -19.00 -3.78
C SER A 233 -6.22 -19.82 -4.81
N LYS A 234 -6.14 -21.16 -4.75
CA LYS A 234 -6.90 -22.08 -5.63
C LYS A 234 -8.43 -21.93 -5.50
N LYS A 235 -8.93 -21.45 -4.36
CA LYS A 235 -10.37 -21.20 -4.15
C LYS A 235 -10.80 -19.79 -4.55
N ASN A 236 -9.83 -18.93 -4.87
CA ASN A 236 -10.00 -17.50 -5.06
C ASN A 236 -9.64 -17.05 -6.48
N GLU A 237 -9.69 -17.93 -7.49
CA GLU A 237 -9.25 -17.64 -8.86
C GLU A 237 -9.90 -16.39 -9.50
N LYS A 238 -11.14 -16.06 -9.08
CA LYS A 238 -11.89 -14.90 -9.58
C LYS A 238 -11.62 -13.60 -8.80
N LYS A 239 -10.86 -13.66 -7.71
CA LYS A 239 -10.55 -12.48 -6.89
C LYS A 239 -9.42 -11.69 -7.56
N TRP A 240 -9.51 -10.36 -7.50
CA TRP A 240 -8.56 -9.46 -8.16
C TRP A 240 -7.09 -9.67 -7.70
N TYR A 241 -6.90 -10.18 -6.48
CA TYR A 241 -5.59 -10.44 -5.88
C TYR A 241 -5.04 -11.85 -6.13
N TYR A 242 -5.77 -12.73 -6.84
CA TYR A 242 -5.36 -14.11 -7.09
C TYR A 242 -3.93 -14.21 -7.65
N GLY A 243 -3.60 -13.35 -8.62
CA GLY A 243 -2.28 -13.32 -9.21
C GLY A 243 -1.16 -12.91 -8.24
N ASN A 244 -1.47 -12.10 -7.22
CA ASN A 244 -0.53 -11.74 -6.16
C ASN A 244 -0.20 -12.97 -5.31
N SER A 245 -1.21 -13.73 -4.90
CA SER A 245 -1.03 -14.93 -4.07
C SER A 245 -0.11 -15.96 -4.74
N ILE A 246 -0.32 -16.24 -6.03
CA ILE A 246 0.57 -17.13 -6.80
C ILE A 246 1.99 -16.56 -6.84
N HIS A 247 2.11 -15.27 -7.17
CA HIS A 247 3.39 -14.65 -7.37
C HIS A 247 4.23 -14.64 -6.08
N TYR A 248 3.73 -14.00 -5.03
CA TYR A 248 4.48 -13.80 -3.79
C TYR A 248 4.70 -15.10 -3.01
N GLY A 249 3.73 -16.02 -2.98
CA GLY A 249 3.92 -17.32 -2.34
C GLY A 249 5.07 -18.11 -2.96
N ASN A 250 5.17 -18.13 -4.30
CA ASN A 250 6.28 -18.78 -4.97
C ASN A 250 7.62 -18.01 -4.80
N ILE A 251 7.61 -16.67 -4.77
CA ILE A 251 8.83 -15.89 -4.52
C ILE A 251 9.43 -16.22 -3.14
N VAL A 252 8.60 -16.25 -2.09
CA VAL A 252 9.07 -16.59 -0.73
C VAL A 252 9.62 -18.02 -0.69
N LEU A 253 8.89 -19.00 -1.23
CA LEU A 253 9.37 -20.40 -1.29
C LEU A 253 10.68 -20.54 -2.07
N GLY A 254 10.83 -19.78 -3.16
CA GLY A 254 12.05 -19.78 -3.96
C GLY A 254 13.23 -19.13 -3.24
N LYS A 255 13.02 -18.05 -2.48
CA LYS A 255 14.05 -17.44 -1.63
C LYS A 255 14.50 -18.38 -0.50
N ILE A 256 13.56 -19.07 0.15
CA ILE A 256 13.87 -20.09 1.16
C ILE A 256 14.70 -21.22 0.54
N ALA A 257 14.27 -21.75 -0.62
CA ALA A 257 15.03 -22.77 -1.34
C ALA A 257 16.45 -22.30 -1.69
N LEU A 258 16.61 -21.03 -2.08
CA LEU A 258 17.91 -20.45 -2.39
C LEU A 258 18.80 -20.33 -1.13
N ALA A 259 18.24 -19.89 0.00
CA ALA A 259 18.94 -19.84 1.29
C ALA A 259 19.41 -21.23 1.75
N GLU A 260 18.63 -22.28 1.46
CA GLU A 260 18.98 -23.68 1.68
C GLU A 260 19.91 -24.28 0.61
N ASN A 261 20.45 -23.45 -0.31
CA ASN A 261 21.29 -23.85 -1.45
C ASN A 261 20.62 -24.85 -2.42
N LYS A 262 19.29 -24.93 -2.43
CA LYS A 262 18.48 -25.76 -3.35
C LYS A 262 18.19 -24.99 -4.64
N ILE A 263 19.23 -24.72 -5.40
CA ILE A 263 19.18 -23.86 -6.61
C ILE A 263 18.14 -24.35 -7.63
N LYS A 264 18.00 -25.66 -7.81
CA LYS A 264 17.01 -26.24 -8.73
C LYS A 264 15.57 -25.89 -8.32
N ASP A 265 15.28 -25.94 -7.03
CA ASP A 265 13.95 -25.63 -6.50
C ASP A 265 13.68 -24.12 -6.53
N ALA A 266 14.69 -23.30 -6.19
CA ALA A 266 14.59 -21.84 -6.32
C ALA A 266 14.23 -21.40 -7.74
N LYS A 267 14.87 -22.00 -8.76
CA LYS A 267 14.51 -21.76 -10.17
C LYS A 267 13.09 -22.19 -10.50
N LYS A 268 12.66 -23.36 -10.04
CA LYS A 268 11.29 -23.85 -10.26
C LYS A 268 10.28 -22.86 -9.70
N TYR A 269 10.47 -22.43 -8.45
CA TYR A 269 9.59 -21.46 -7.80
C TYR A 269 9.59 -20.09 -8.51
N LEU A 270 10.74 -19.61 -8.99
CA LEU A 270 10.78 -18.37 -9.80
C LEU A 270 9.89 -18.50 -11.05
N LEU A 271 9.96 -19.62 -11.76
CA LEU A 271 9.14 -19.84 -12.96
C LEU A 271 7.65 -19.97 -12.63
N GLU A 272 7.29 -20.66 -11.55
CA GLU A 272 5.90 -20.72 -11.07
C GLU A 272 5.37 -19.32 -10.69
N ALA A 273 6.19 -18.48 -10.06
CA ALA A 273 5.83 -17.10 -9.76
C ALA A 273 5.53 -16.27 -11.03
N GLY A 274 6.21 -16.56 -12.14
CA GLY A 274 5.98 -15.91 -13.44
C GLY A 274 4.74 -16.41 -14.19
N LYS A 275 4.22 -17.59 -13.86
CA LYS A 275 3.03 -18.18 -14.52
C LYS A 275 1.70 -17.61 -14.04
N THR A 276 1.74 -16.67 -13.09
CA THR A 276 0.57 -15.93 -12.63
C THR A 276 -0.19 -15.26 -13.80
N PRO A 277 -1.53 -15.18 -13.77
CA PRO A 277 -2.30 -14.39 -14.75
C PRO A 277 -2.08 -12.87 -14.59
N GLY A 278 -1.40 -12.44 -13.53
CA GLY A 278 -1.24 -11.04 -13.16
C GLY A 278 -2.35 -10.55 -12.21
N SER A 279 -2.27 -9.29 -11.85
CA SER A 279 -3.20 -8.58 -10.96
C SER A 279 -3.09 -7.08 -11.24
N PRO A 280 -4.03 -6.22 -10.80
CA PRO A 280 -3.89 -4.77 -10.94
C PRO A 280 -2.53 -4.24 -10.46
N GLN A 281 -2.02 -4.74 -9.33
CA GLN A 281 -0.72 -4.37 -8.79
C GLN A 281 0.44 -4.87 -9.66
N LEU A 282 0.46 -6.17 -10.01
CA LEU A 282 1.54 -6.73 -10.83
C LEU A 282 1.57 -6.14 -12.24
N ASN A 283 0.40 -5.79 -12.79
CA ASN A 283 0.27 -5.22 -14.13
C ASN A 283 0.72 -3.76 -14.17
N SER A 284 0.66 -3.04 -13.04
CA SER A 284 1.04 -1.63 -12.89
C SER A 284 2.45 -1.47 -12.32
N PHE A 285 2.63 -1.88 -11.05
CA PHE A 285 3.88 -1.75 -10.27
C PHE A 285 4.98 -2.76 -10.66
N GLY A 286 4.58 -3.80 -11.39
CA GLY A 286 5.46 -4.89 -11.81
C GLY A 286 5.68 -5.93 -10.71
N PRO A 287 6.13 -7.13 -11.10
CA PRO A 287 6.34 -8.23 -10.17
C PRO A 287 7.60 -8.04 -9.31
N ASP A 288 7.80 -8.92 -8.34
CA ASP A 288 9.02 -8.98 -7.55
C ASP A 288 10.16 -9.64 -8.34
N PHE A 289 11.31 -8.96 -8.41
CA PHE A 289 12.50 -9.45 -9.12
C PHE A 289 13.64 -9.82 -8.17
N SER A 290 13.44 -9.82 -6.85
CA SER A 290 14.51 -10.04 -5.88
C SER A 290 15.07 -11.46 -5.94
N LEU A 291 14.21 -12.49 -6.07
CA LEU A 291 14.66 -13.86 -6.29
C LEU A 291 15.39 -14.03 -7.63
N ALA A 292 14.94 -13.33 -8.67
CA ALA A 292 15.60 -13.33 -9.97
C ALA A 292 17.01 -12.70 -9.89
N GLU A 293 17.16 -11.61 -9.13
CA GLU A 293 18.45 -10.97 -8.88
C GLU A 293 19.42 -11.92 -8.18
N GLU A 294 18.99 -12.60 -7.12
CA GLU A 294 19.84 -13.51 -6.37
C GLU A 294 20.24 -14.76 -7.18
N LEU A 295 19.30 -15.32 -7.96
CA LEU A 295 19.59 -16.41 -8.89
C LEU A 295 20.57 -15.97 -9.99
N LEU A 296 20.43 -14.75 -10.50
CA LEU A 296 21.36 -14.21 -11.49
C LEU A 296 22.78 -14.03 -10.92
N LYS A 297 22.91 -13.60 -9.65
CA LYS A 297 24.20 -13.54 -8.93
C LYS A 297 24.85 -14.92 -8.78
N LYS A 298 24.06 -15.99 -8.73
CA LYS A 298 24.52 -17.38 -8.74
C LYS A 298 24.78 -17.95 -10.15
N GLY A 299 24.63 -17.13 -11.20
CA GLY A 299 24.90 -17.53 -12.59
C GLY A 299 23.71 -18.16 -13.31
N GLU A 300 22.51 -18.19 -12.71
CA GLU A 300 21.32 -18.88 -13.25
C GLU A 300 20.57 -18.06 -14.31
N LYS A 301 21.30 -17.60 -15.33
CA LYS A 301 20.81 -16.70 -16.39
C LYS A 301 19.60 -17.23 -17.13
N LYS A 302 19.57 -18.54 -17.45
CA LYS A 302 18.50 -19.14 -18.26
C LYS A 302 17.14 -19.03 -17.58
N ALA A 303 17.07 -19.37 -16.29
CA ALA A 303 15.82 -19.31 -15.53
C ALA A 303 15.34 -17.86 -15.35
N VAL A 304 16.27 -16.92 -15.13
CA VAL A 304 15.94 -15.50 -15.01
C VAL A 304 15.38 -14.95 -16.32
N LEU A 305 16.00 -15.24 -17.47
CA LEU A 305 15.48 -14.83 -18.78
C LEU A 305 14.09 -15.42 -19.08
N GLU A 306 13.85 -16.68 -18.72
CA GLU A 306 12.55 -17.31 -18.86
C GLU A 306 11.49 -16.66 -17.97
N TYR A 307 11.84 -16.33 -16.73
CA TYR A 307 10.98 -15.58 -15.83
C TYR A 307 10.63 -14.18 -16.36
N LEU A 308 11.61 -13.43 -16.90
CA LEU A 308 11.34 -12.13 -17.53
C LEU A 308 10.34 -12.26 -18.69
N LYS A 309 10.49 -13.29 -19.53
CA LYS A 309 9.56 -13.58 -20.64
C LYS A 309 8.15 -13.92 -20.14
N LEU A 310 8.03 -14.65 -19.02
CA LEU A 310 6.72 -14.92 -18.41
C LEU A 310 6.07 -13.61 -17.92
N CYS A 311 6.85 -12.69 -17.35
CA CYS A 311 6.37 -11.39 -16.88
C CYS A 311 5.82 -10.51 -18.00
N GLU A 312 6.30 -10.66 -19.25
CA GLU A 312 5.78 -9.91 -20.41
C GLU A 312 4.27 -10.11 -20.65
N LYS A 313 3.73 -11.26 -20.20
CA LYS A 313 2.31 -11.60 -20.37
C LYS A 313 1.40 -10.66 -19.59
N PHE A 314 1.80 -10.22 -18.41
CA PHE A 314 0.95 -9.43 -17.51
C PHE A 314 1.48 -8.01 -17.24
N TRP A 315 2.81 -7.78 -17.21
CA TRP A 315 3.37 -6.47 -16.90
C TRP A 315 3.52 -5.59 -18.15
N LYS A 316 2.45 -4.92 -18.55
CA LYS A 316 2.39 -4.14 -19.80
C LYS A 316 3.15 -2.81 -19.76
N SER A 317 3.21 -2.16 -18.60
CA SER A 317 4.00 -0.93 -18.44
C SER A 317 5.51 -1.18 -18.42
N GLY A 318 5.96 -2.40 -18.09
CA GLY A 318 7.38 -2.74 -17.95
C GLY A 318 8.05 -3.33 -19.19
N GLN A 319 7.39 -3.35 -20.36
CA GLN A 319 7.87 -4.08 -21.55
C GLN A 319 9.25 -3.60 -22.02
N GLU A 320 9.49 -2.29 -21.99
CA GLU A 320 10.80 -1.71 -22.35
C GLU A 320 11.88 -2.17 -21.38
N LYS A 321 11.64 -2.04 -20.07
CA LYS A 321 12.58 -2.50 -19.04
C LYS A 321 12.87 -4.00 -19.14
N LEU A 322 11.84 -4.83 -19.37
CA LEU A 322 12.03 -6.27 -19.55
C LEU A 322 12.95 -6.59 -20.74
N LYS A 323 12.81 -5.86 -21.86
CA LYS A 323 13.70 -6.00 -23.02
C LYS A 323 15.13 -5.58 -22.70
N ASP A 324 15.30 -4.42 -22.07
CA ASP A 324 16.62 -3.90 -21.67
C ASP A 324 17.34 -4.86 -20.74
N TRP A 325 16.64 -5.36 -19.72
CA TRP A 325 17.19 -6.33 -18.77
C TRP A 325 17.57 -7.64 -19.45
N GLN A 326 16.76 -8.13 -20.39
CA GLN A 326 17.12 -9.32 -21.18
C GLN A 326 18.40 -9.10 -22.00
N VAL A 327 18.58 -7.93 -22.61
CA VAL A 327 19.81 -7.58 -23.35
C VAL A 327 21.02 -7.53 -22.41
N LEU A 328 20.89 -6.87 -21.26
CA LEU A 328 21.94 -6.82 -20.24
C LEU A 328 22.38 -8.22 -19.80
N ILE A 329 21.42 -9.08 -19.44
CA ILE A 329 21.69 -10.43 -18.95
C ILE A 329 22.38 -11.29 -20.01
N LYS A 330 21.91 -11.23 -21.28
CA LYS A 330 22.54 -11.93 -22.41
C LYS A 330 23.97 -11.47 -22.64
N GLY A 331 24.23 -10.18 -22.47
CA GLY A 331 25.58 -9.59 -22.50
C GLY A 331 26.41 -9.82 -21.24
N GLY A 332 25.93 -10.61 -20.26
CA GLY A 332 26.66 -10.90 -19.02
C GLY A 332 26.67 -9.77 -17.99
N ARG A 333 25.83 -8.75 -18.15
CA ARG A 333 25.69 -7.63 -17.21
C ARG A 333 24.51 -7.86 -16.25
N MET A 334 24.64 -7.33 -15.04
CA MET A 334 23.60 -7.35 -14.01
C MET A 334 22.66 -6.14 -14.19
N PRO A 335 21.36 -6.34 -14.43
CA PRO A 335 20.39 -5.25 -14.40
C PRO A 335 20.17 -4.70 -12.99
N ASP A 336 19.83 -3.42 -12.89
CA ASP A 336 19.28 -2.86 -11.64
C ASP A 336 17.75 -3.04 -11.65
N PHE A 337 17.28 -4.16 -11.08
CA PHE A 337 15.86 -4.50 -11.03
C PHE A 337 15.00 -3.53 -10.20
N ARG A 338 15.62 -2.60 -9.48
CA ARG A 338 14.90 -1.55 -8.73
C ARG A 338 14.46 -0.39 -9.64
N LYS A 339 15.09 -0.21 -10.80
CA LYS A 339 14.76 0.84 -11.77
C LYS A 339 13.64 0.38 -12.71
N LYS A 340 12.43 0.27 -12.17
CA LYS A 340 11.23 -0.16 -12.90
C LYS A 340 10.58 0.93 -13.75
N TYR A 341 10.89 2.19 -13.48
CA TYR A 341 10.41 3.38 -14.19
C TYR A 341 11.60 4.18 -14.68
#